data_AF-A0AB36HZR7-F1
#
_entry.id   AF-A0AB36HZR7-F1
#
_cell.length_a   1.000
_cell.length_b   1.000
_cell.length_c   1.000
_cell.angle_alpha   90.00
_cell.angle_beta   90.00
_cell.angle_gamma   90.00
#
_symmetry.space_group_name_H-M   'P 1'
#
loop_
_entity.id
_entity.type
_entity.pdbx_description
1 polymer ?
#
loop_
_entity_poly.entity_id
_entity_poly.type
_entity_poly.pdbx_seq_one_letter_code
_entity_poly.pdbx_strand_id
1 'polypeptide(L)'
;MNFLQFDLGNIGRGEVVEVTLTSGANIRLMTSSEFSNYRNGRRHRYIGGLARRSPVRLQTDRSGHWYVVVDMQGLRGSTNASVRVLPGVLPDIQERPLSEIPSLVHYHDSVSSRGDGEVYDVFISHASEDKEELVRPLANALFAKGLNVWYDEMTLRIGDSLRQKIDKGLANSRVGLVVLSPSFIKKGWTNYELDGIVTRAVGGDQVLLPIWHHITKQQVIDFSPSLADKVARSTATHTVNEIAEEIHELLTSAAIS
;
A
#
# COMPACT_ATOMS: atom_id res chain seq x y z
N MET A 1 10.17 24.60 23.97
CA MET A 1 9.57 25.19 22.75
C MET A 1 8.41 24.30 22.34
N ASN A 2 7.23 24.87 22.08
CA ASN A 2 6.07 24.10 21.60
C ASN A 2 6.14 24.03 20.06
N PHE A 3 6.25 22.83 19.53
CA PHE A 3 6.23 22.55 18.10
C PHE A 3 5.50 21.24 17.84
N LEU A 4 4.93 21.11 16.65
CA LEU A 4 4.47 19.83 16.12
C LEU A 4 5.64 19.16 15.41
N GLN A 5 5.76 17.84 15.56
CA GLN A 5 6.77 17.04 14.88
C GLN A 5 6.08 15.92 14.09
N PHE A 6 6.58 15.66 12.89
CA PHE A 6 6.13 14.58 12.03
C PHE A 6 7.36 13.81 11.57
N ASP A 7 7.40 12.52 11.89
CA ASP A 7 8.42 11.61 11.41
C ASP A 7 8.01 11.10 10.02
N LEU A 8 8.87 11.32 9.02
CA LEU A 8 8.63 10.89 7.65
C LEU A 8 9.25 9.54 7.34
N GLY A 9 10.06 8.98 8.25
CA GLY A 9 10.88 7.81 7.97
C GLY A 9 11.93 8.09 6.90
N ASN A 10 12.33 7.05 6.19
CA ASN A 10 13.29 7.14 5.09
C ASN A 10 12.59 7.58 3.80
N ILE A 11 12.95 8.77 3.32
CA ILE A 11 12.44 9.34 2.06
C ILE A 11 13.60 9.60 1.10
N GLY A 12 13.35 9.40 -0.19
CA GLY A 12 14.33 9.51 -1.27
C GLY A 12 14.66 10.95 -1.62
N ARG A 13 15.82 11.16 -2.25
CA ARG A 13 16.20 12.44 -2.85
C ARG A 13 15.18 12.84 -3.91
N GLY A 14 14.71 14.08 -3.86
CA GLY A 14 13.79 14.64 -4.85
C GLY A 14 12.31 14.37 -4.56
N GLU A 15 11.98 13.64 -3.49
CA GLU A 15 10.61 13.50 -3.01
C GLU A 15 10.08 14.82 -2.46
N VAL A 16 8.78 15.03 -2.63
CA VAL A 16 8.10 16.28 -2.26
C VAL A 16 7.27 16.06 -1.02
N VAL A 17 7.63 16.76 0.06
CA VAL A 17 6.89 16.79 1.31
C VAL A 17 5.86 17.91 1.25
N GLU A 18 4.58 17.54 1.23
CA GLU A 18 3.45 18.47 1.24
C GLU A 18 2.91 18.63 2.67
N VAL A 19 2.91 19.87 3.16
CA VAL A 19 2.45 20.25 4.49
C VAL A 19 1.22 21.13 4.36
N THR A 20 0.10 20.69 4.94
CA THR A 20 -1.13 21.48 5.04
C THR A 20 -1.21 22.12 6.42
N LEU A 21 -1.50 23.42 6.47
CA LEU A 21 -1.63 24.18 7.71
C LEU A 21 -3.01 24.83 7.83
N THR A 22 -3.55 24.94 9.05
CA THR A 22 -4.77 25.72 9.31
C THR A 22 -4.51 27.22 9.47
N SER A 23 -3.30 27.61 9.89
CA SER A 23 -2.87 29.01 10.01
C SER A 23 -1.37 29.12 9.72
N GLY A 24 -0.87 30.35 9.51
CA GLY A 24 0.53 30.55 9.16
C GLY A 24 1.49 30.11 10.27
N ALA A 25 2.52 29.35 9.92
CA ALA A 25 3.50 28.79 10.86
C ALA A 25 4.88 28.63 10.20
N ASN A 26 5.92 28.46 10.99
CA ASN A 26 7.23 28.08 10.46
C ASN A 26 7.23 26.58 10.18
N ILE A 27 7.63 26.21 8.98
CA ILE A 27 7.82 24.82 8.58
C ILE A 27 9.31 24.58 8.37
N ARG A 28 9.84 23.53 9.00
CA ARG A 28 11.24 23.12 8.88
C ARG A 28 11.30 21.63 8.54
N LEU A 29 11.79 21.32 7.35
CA LEU A 29 12.14 19.96 6.94
C LEU A 29 13.62 19.72 7.25
N MET A 30 13.90 18.67 8.02
CA MET A 30 15.23 18.39 8.60
C MET A 30 15.55 16.91 8.52
N THR A 31 16.83 16.57 8.36
CA THR A 31 17.29 15.18 8.56
C THR A 31 17.24 14.81 10.04
N SER A 32 17.32 13.53 10.38
CA SER A 32 17.38 13.07 11.78
C SER A 32 18.49 13.72 12.60
N SER A 33 19.67 13.95 12.01
CA SER A 33 20.79 14.64 12.66
C SER A 33 20.46 16.10 12.96
N GLU A 34 19.89 16.82 11.98
CA GLU A 34 19.53 18.23 12.12
C GLU A 34 18.34 18.43 13.07
N PHE A 35 17.36 17.52 13.06
CA PHE A 35 16.25 17.51 14.00
C PHE A 35 16.72 17.29 15.44
N SER A 36 17.66 16.36 15.65
CA SER A 36 18.28 16.17 16.97
C SER A 36 18.99 17.45 17.43
N ASN A 37 19.75 18.12 16.54
CA ASN A 37 20.38 19.41 16.85
C ASN A 37 19.35 20.49 17.19
N TYR A 38 18.25 20.59 16.43
CA TYR A 38 17.14 21.51 16.68
C TYR A 38 16.51 21.28 18.06
N ARG A 39 16.19 20.04 18.40
CA ARG A 39 15.58 19.67 19.68
C ARG A 39 16.47 20.03 20.88
N ASN A 40 17.79 19.95 20.68
CA ASN A 40 18.79 20.30 21.68
C ASN A 40 19.20 21.78 21.67
N GLY A 41 18.54 22.63 20.87
CA GLY A 41 18.84 24.06 20.78
C GLY A 41 20.20 24.38 20.14
N ARG A 42 20.80 23.41 19.44
CA ARG A 42 22.07 23.58 18.72
C ARG A 42 21.83 24.20 17.35
N ARG A 43 22.91 24.71 16.75
CA ARG A 43 22.87 25.14 15.34
C ARG A 43 22.52 23.95 14.45
N HIS A 44 21.61 24.18 13.51
CA HIS A 44 21.08 23.17 12.62
C HIS A 44 20.71 23.79 11.27
N ARG A 45 20.53 22.93 10.26
CA ARG A 45 20.10 23.28 8.91
C ARG A 45 18.70 22.71 8.65
N TYR A 46 17.92 23.41 7.85
CA TYR A 46 16.59 22.96 7.46
C TYR A 46 16.21 23.51 6.08
N ILE A 47 15.24 22.87 5.45
CA ILE A 47 14.56 23.34 4.24
C ILE A 47 13.19 23.87 4.67
N GLY A 48 12.82 25.07 4.23
CA GLY A 48 11.53 25.70 4.59
C GLY A 48 11.69 27.08 5.23
N GLY A 49 10.66 27.52 5.94
CA GLY A 49 10.56 28.86 6.52
C GLY A 49 9.13 29.21 6.91
N LEU A 50 8.85 30.51 7.06
CA LEU A 50 7.52 31.00 7.39
C LEU A 50 6.54 30.72 6.25
N ALA A 51 5.60 29.82 6.50
CA ALA A 51 4.49 29.49 5.62
C ALA A 51 3.31 30.42 5.88
N ARG A 52 2.92 31.20 4.86
CA ARG A 52 1.73 32.07 4.90
C ARG A 52 0.56 31.53 4.09
N ARG A 53 0.79 30.50 3.29
CA ARG A 53 -0.17 29.85 2.39
C ARG A 53 -0.02 28.34 2.52
N SER A 54 -1.13 27.64 2.35
CA SER A 54 -1.21 26.18 2.44
C SER A 54 -1.86 25.64 1.16
N PRO A 55 -1.41 24.49 0.61
CA PRO A 55 -0.33 23.64 1.11
C PRO A 55 1.07 24.19 0.77
N VAL A 56 2.06 23.85 1.60
CA VAL A 56 3.49 24.11 1.34
C VAL A 56 4.16 22.83 0.85
N ARG A 57 4.95 22.93 -0.21
CA ARG A 57 5.70 21.82 -0.78
C ARG A 57 7.19 22.06 -0.61
N LEU A 58 7.88 21.11 0.02
CA LEU A 58 9.32 21.13 0.27
C LEU A 58 9.94 19.89 -0.37
N GLN A 59 11.00 20.05 -1.15
CA GLN A 59 11.67 18.94 -1.80
C GLN A 59 12.90 18.52 -1.01
N THR A 60 13.12 17.21 -0.87
CA THR A 60 14.33 16.67 -0.24
C THR A 60 15.54 16.83 -1.15
N ASP A 61 16.67 17.25 -0.58
CA ASP A 61 17.94 17.41 -1.32
C ASP A 61 18.76 16.11 -1.37
N ARG A 62 18.48 15.17 -0.47
CA ARG A 62 19.17 13.88 -0.31
C ARG A 62 18.23 12.81 0.26
N SER A 63 18.56 11.55 -0.01
CA SER A 63 17.87 10.41 0.59
C SER A 63 18.29 10.25 2.06
N GLY A 64 17.37 9.85 2.92
CA GLY A 64 17.66 9.57 4.32
C GLY A 64 16.42 9.62 5.19
N HIS A 65 16.62 9.67 6.50
CA HIS A 65 15.52 9.78 7.45
C HIS A 65 15.22 11.24 7.77
N TRP A 66 13.95 11.65 7.64
CA TRP A 66 13.55 13.06 7.70
C TRP A 66 12.42 13.33 8.69
N TYR A 67 12.40 14.56 9.19
CA TYR A 67 11.40 15.11 10.09
C TYR A 67 10.87 16.44 9.55
N VAL A 68 9.57 16.67 9.71
CA VAL A 68 8.96 18.00 9.60
C VAL A 68 8.64 18.52 10.99
N VAL A 69 9.10 19.75 11.24
CA VAL A 69 8.74 20.51 12.43
C VAL A 69 7.88 21.69 12.00
N VAL A 70 6.76 21.88 12.70
CA VAL A 70 5.89 23.06 12.57
C VAL A 70 5.87 23.81 13.88
N ASP A 71 6.32 25.06 13.88
CA ASP A 71 6.42 25.89 15.08
C ASP A 71 5.82 27.29 14.86
N MET A 72 5.37 27.91 15.94
CA MET A 72 4.78 29.27 15.92
C MET A 72 5.80 30.34 16.31
N GLN A 73 7.11 30.08 16.26
CA GLN A 73 8.12 30.99 16.80
C GLN A 73 8.00 32.39 16.20
N GLY A 74 7.60 33.37 17.02
CA GLY A 74 7.39 34.77 16.62
C GLY A 74 5.99 35.09 16.05
N LEU A 75 5.07 34.14 16.03
CA LEU A 75 3.70 34.27 15.53
C LEU A 75 2.68 34.15 16.67
N ARG A 76 1.50 34.78 16.51
CA ARG A 76 0.39 34.70 17.47
C ARG A 76 -0.59 33.60 17.06
N GLY A 77 -1.12 32.87 18.04
CA GLY A 77 -2.12 31.81 17.84
C GLY A 77 -1.53 30.40 17.81
N SER A 78 -2.31 29.44 17.32
CA SER A 78 -1.92 28.05 17.12
C SER A 78 -2.26 27.60 15.71
N THR A 79 -1.58 26.56 15.23
CA THR A 79 -1.89 25.89 13.97
C THR A 79 -2.02 24.38 14.20
N ASN A 80 -2.90 23.75 13.44
CA ASN A 80 -2.82 22.33 13.16
C ASN A 80 -2.06 22.13 11.85
N ALA A 81 -1.43 20.96 11.71
CA ALA A 81 -0.68 20.61 10.51
C ALA A 81 -0.93 19.14 10.15
N SER A 82 -0.95 18.85 8.85
CA SER A 82 -0.86 17.48 8.32
C SER A 82 0.22 17.42 7.26
N VAL A 83 0.90 16.28 7.17
CA VAL A 83 2.05 16.09 6.28
C VAL A 83 1.86 14.83 5.46
N ARG A 84 2.16 14.89 4.16
CA ARG A 84 2.21 13.73 3.26
C ARG A 84 3.45 13.82 2.37
N VAL A 85 4.01 12.67 1.99
CA VAL A 85 5.12 12.57 1.04
C VAL A 85 4.54 12.22 -0.33
N LEU A 86 4.97 12.96 -1.36
CA LEU A 86 4.61 12.74 -2.75
C LEU A 86 5.86 12.26 -3.51
N PRO A 87 5.74 11.28 -4.42
CA PRO A 87 6.86 10.82 -5.22
C PRO A 87 7.46 11.98 -6.03
N GLY A 88 8.79 12.02 -6.09
CA GLY A 88 9.54 12.99 -6.87
C GLY A 88 9.35 12.80 -8.38
N VAL A 89 9.95 13.69 -9.17
CA VAL A 89 9.94 13.62 -10.64
C VAL A 89 10.35 12.21 -11.10
N LEU A 90 9.56 11.63 -12.01
CA LEU A 90 9.82 10.31 -12.58
C LEU A 90 11.26 10.25 -13.12
N PRO A 91 12.02 9.16 -12.87
CA PRO A 91 13.37 9.04 -13.41
C PRO A 91 13.32 9.08 -14.94
N ASP A 92 14.31 9.72 -15.56
CA ASP A 92 14.50 9.67 -17.00
C ASP A 92 14.63 8.20 -17.44
N ILE A 93 13.91 7.83 -18.50
CA ILE A 93 13.97 6.49 -19.08
C ILE A 93 15.42 6.24 -19.51
N GLN A 94 16.11 5.34 -18.79
CA GLN A 94 17.42 4.84 -19.19
C GLN A 94 17.23 3.57 -20.01
N GLU A 95 17.38 3.66 -21.33
CA GLU A 95 17.54 2.48 -22.18
C GLU A 95 18.89 1.83 -21.85
N ARG A 96 18.86 0.78 -21.02
CA ARG A 96 20.03 -0.07 -20.77
C ARG A 96 20.01 -1.26 -21.73
N PRO A 97 21.14 -1.64 -22.34
CA PRO A 97 21.20 -2.83 -23.18
C PRO A 97 20.83 -4.08 -22.36
N LEU A 98 19.94 -4.91 -22.91
CA LEU A 98 19.40 -6.13 -22.26
C LEU A 98 20.48 -7.09 -21.75
N SER A 99 21.71 -7.00 -22.25
CA SER A 99 22.87 -7.79 -21.80
C SER A 99 23.38 -7.44 -20.41
N GLU A 100 23.07 -6.25 -19.88
CA GLU A 100 23.50 -5.81 -18.54
C GLU A 100 22.48 -6.10 -17.44
N ILE A 101 21.31 -6.62 -17.81
CA ILE A 101 20.29 -7.05 -16.86
C ILE A 101 20.62 -8.50 -16.46
N PRO A 102 20.79 -8.82 -15.15
CA PRO A 102 20.96 -10.19 -14.70
C PRO A 102 19.81 -11.06 -15.25
N SER A 103 20.18 -12.18 -15.85
CA SER A 103 19.33 -13.04 -16.68
C SER A 103 17.95 -13.33 -16.08
N LEU A 104 16.90 -12.71 -16.64
CA LEU A 104 15.48 -12.94 -16.32
C LEU A 104 14.95 -14.24 -16.95
N VAL A 105 15.61 -15.38 -16.74
CA VAL A 105 15.01 -16.72 -16.86
C VAL A 105 15.87 -17.67 -16.02
N HIS A 106 15.35 -18.16 -14.90
CA HIS A 106 15.81 -19.42 -14.31
C HIS A 106 14.59 -20.31 -14.11
N TYR A 107 14.47 -21.30 -14.99
CA TYR A 107 13.60 -22.45 -14.79
C TYR A 107 14.48 -23.60 -14.29
N HIS A 108 14.37 -23.99 -13.02
CA HIS A 108 14.40 -25.39 -12.58
C HIS A 108 14.16 -25.55 -11.06
N ASP A 109 13.20 -26.43 -10.76
CA ASP A 109 13.08 -27.42 -9.70
C ASP A 109 13.55 -27.19 -8.23
N SER A 110 12.55 -27.43 -7.37
CA SER A 110 12.58 -28.10 -6.06
C SER A 110 13.43 -27.53 -4.90
N VAL A 111 12.68 -27.02 -3.92
CA VAL A 111 12.92 -27.02 -2.46
C VAL A 111 14.11 -26.20 -1.91
N SER A 112 13.72 -25.14 -1.20
CA SER A 112 14.39 -24.44 -0.08
C SER A 112 15.60 -23.54 -0.37
N SER A 113 15.32 -22.23 -0.43
CA SER A 113 16.17 -21.21 0.23
C SER A 113 15.36 -19.95 0.52
N ARG A 114 15.16 -19.65 1.81
CA ARG A 114 14.68 -18.35 2.31
C ARG A 114 15.71 -17.26 2.00
N GLY A 115 15.29 -16.15 1.38
CA GLY A 115 16.07 -14.91 1.33
C GLY A 115 15.68 -13.94 0.20
N ASP A 116 14.82 -12.97 0.53
CA ASP A 116 14.54 -11.67 -0.11
C ASP A 116 14.29 -11.59 -1.63
N GLY A 117 13.01 -11.43 -1.98
CA GLY A 117 12.54 -10.89 -3.26
C GLY A 117 11.58 -11.77 -4.07
N GLU A 118 10.84 -12.69 -3.44
CA GLU A 118 9.86 -13.53 -4.16
C GLU A 118 8.69 -12.67 -4.68
N VAL A 119 8.66 -12.45 -6.00
CA VAL A 119 7.49 -11.90 -6.69
C VAL A 119 6.49 -13.03 -6.91
N TYR A 120 5.34 -12.95 -6.26
CA TYR A 120 4.24 -13.89 -6.43
C TYR A 120 3.35 -13.48 -7.61
N ASP A 121 2.61 -14.43 -8.17
CA ASP A 121 1.59 -14.09 -9.17
C ASP A 121 0.35 -13.51 -8.49
N VAL A 122 -0.05 -14.14 -7.39
CA VAL A 122 -1.28 -13.83 -6.67
C VAL A 122 -1.01 -13.73 -5.17
N PHE A 123 -1.58 -12.72 -4.51
CA PHE A 123 -1.76 -12.78 -3.06
C PHE A 123 -3.23 -12.93 -2.67
N ILE A 124 -3.51 -13.57 -1.53
CA ILE A 124 -4.88 -13.75 -1.01
C ILE A 124 -5.01 -13.16 0.39
N SER A 125 -5.62 -11.98 0.46
CA SER A 125 -5.98 -11.33 1.72
C SER A 125 -7.30 -11.88 2.24
N HIS A 126 -7.30 -12.42 3.46
CA HIS A 126 -8.44 -13.16 4.02
C HIS A 126 -8.52 -13.07 5.54
N ALA A 127 -9.71 -13.29 6.12
CA ALA A 127 -9.84 -13.52 7.54
C ALA A 127 -9.31 -14.92 7.90
N SER A 128 -8.62 -15.06 9.04
CA SER A 128 -8.09 -16.35 9.53
C SER A 128 -9.11 -17.50 9.51
N GLU A 129 -10.37 -17.16 9.75
CA GLU A 129 -11.52 -18.05 9.82
C GLU A 129 -11.84 -18.69 8.46
N ASP A 130 -11.55 -17.99 7.36
CA ASP A 130 -11.86 -18.45 5.99
C ASP A 130 -10.71 -19.28 5.38
N LYS A 131 -9.63 -19.48 6.14
CA LYS A 131 -8.37 -20.04 5.64
C LYS A 131 -8.53 -21.48 5.13
N GLU A 132 -9.13 -22.34 5.96
CA GLU A 132 -9.25 -23.77 5.66
C GLU A 132 -10.40 -24.05 4.69
N GLU A 133 -11.49 -23.31 4.79
CA GLU A 133 -12.71 -23.54 4.00
C GLU A 133 -12.58 -23.07 2.54
N LEU A 134 -11.94 -21.91 2.32
CA LEU A 134 -11.87 -21.30 0.99
C LEU A 134 -10.43 -21.06 0.53
N VAL A 135 -9.61 -20.44 1.35
CA VAL A 135 -8.33 -19.87 0.90
C VAL A 135 -7.32 -20.95 0.54
N ARG A 136 -7.19 -22.00 1.37
CA ARG A 136 -6.30 -23.14 1.09
C ARG A 136 -6.76 -23.91 -0.15
N PRO A 137 -8.05 -24.28 -0.32
CA PRO A 137 -8.54 -24.85 -1.58
C PRO A 137 -8.26 -23.98 -2.80
N LEU A 138 -8.48 -22.66 -2.71
CA LEU A 138 -8.24 -21.73 -3.81
C LEU A 138 -6.76 -21.59 -4.14
N ALA A 139 -5.90 -21.46 -3.13
CA ALA A 139 -4.45 -21.44 -3.31
C ALA A 139 -3.97 -22.73 -3.99
N ASN A 140 -4.45 -23.91 -3.55
CA ASN A 140 -4.12 -25.18 -4.17
C ASN A 140 -4.56 -25.27 -5.64
N ALA A 141 -5.76 -24.76 -5.96
CA ALA A 141 -6.25 -24.72 -7.34
C ALA A 141 -5.40 -23.80 -8.23
N LEU A 142 -4.95 -22.66 -7.70
CA LEU A 142 -4.04 -21.74 -8.40
C LEU A 142 -2.63 -22.34 -8.55
N PHE A 143 -2.10 -23.01 -7.52
CA PHE A 143 -0.83 -23.74 -7.60
C PHE A 143 -0.88 -24.85 -8.66
N ALA A 144 -2.00 -25.57 -8.75
CA ALA A 144 -2.20 -26.61 -9.78
C ALA A 144 -2.18 -26.04 -11.21
N LYS A 145 -2.40 -24.73 -11.36
CA LYS A 145 -2.28 -23.99 -12.62
C LYS A 145 -0.90 -23.36 -12.83
N GLY A 146 0.06 -23.64 -11.95
CA GLY A 146 1.42 -23.14 -12.05
C GLY A 146 1.62 -21.71 -11.54
N LEU A 147 0.66 -21.14 -10.81
CA LEU A 147 0.77 -19.79 -10.25
C LEU A 147 1.41 -19.81 -8.87
N ASN A 148 2.28 -18.83 -8.59
CA ASN A 148 2.85 -18.62 -7.27
C ASN A 148 1.88 -17.81 -6.39
N VAL A 149 1.42 -18.40 -5.29
CA VAL A 149 0.40 -17.80 -4.41
C VAL A 149 0.94 -17.51 -3.02
N TRP A 150 0.69 -16.29 -2.54
CA TRP A 150 1.02 -15.85 -1.19
C TRP A 150 -0.22 -15.57 -0.35
N TYR A 151 -0.47 -16.37 0.69
CA TYR A 151 -1.68 -16.22 1.52
C TYR A 151 -1.42 -16.27 3.03
N ASP A 152 -0.46 -17.06 3.52
CA ASP A 152 -0.26 -17.24 4.97
C ASP A 152 0.05 -15.94 5.74
N GLU A 153 0.91 -15.07 5.21
CA GLU A 153 1.21 -13.77 5.83
C GLU A 153 0.12 -12.72 5.59
N MET A 154 -0.80 -13.00 4.65
CA MET A 154 -1.90 -12.13 4.26
C MET A 154 -3.19 -12.43 5.05
N THR A 155 -3.10 -13.25 6.09
CA THR A 155 -4.17 -13.43 7.08
C THR A 155 -4.37 -12.14 7.88
N LEU A 156 -5.64 -11.71 7.99
CA LEU A 156 -6.09 -10.52 8.69
C LEU A 156 -6.59 -10.83 10.10
N ARG A 157 -6.13 -10.05 11.07
CA ARG A 157 -6.54 -10.09 12.49
C ARG A 157 -7.18 -8.76 12.90
N ILE A 158 -7.90 -8.78 14.03
CA ILE A 158 -8.48 -7.57 14.60
C ILE A 158 -7.36 -6.60 14.96
N GLY A 159 -7.47 -5.35 14.51
CA GLY A 159 -6.48 -4.30 14.73
C GLY A 159 -5.34 -4.24 13.70
N ASP A 160 -5.29 -5.19 12.74
CA ASP A 160 -4.42 -5.04 11.57
C ASP A 160 -4.88 -3.84 10.74
N SER A 161 -3.98 -3.27 9.92
CA SER A 161 -4.39 -2.35 8.86
C SER A 161 -4.55 -3.10 7.54
N LEU A 162 -5.78 -3.14 7.04
CA LEU A 162 -6.11 -3.76 5.76
C LEU A 162 -5.32 -3.11 4.62
N ARG A 163 -5.21 -1.78 4.64
CA ARG A 163 -4.50 -1.03 3.63
C ARG A 163 -3.02 -1.42 3.58
N GLN A 164 -2.34 -1.48 4.72
CA GLN A 164 -0.93 -1.85 4.76
C GLN A 164 -0.69 -3.27 4.24
N LYS A 165 -1.59 -4.21 4.58
CA LYS A 165 -1.55 -5.58 4.07
C LYS A 165 -1.72 -5.62 2.55
N ILE A 166 -2.71 -4.92 2.01
CA ILE A 166 -2.93 -4.82 0.56
C ILE A 166 -1.72 -4.18 -0.12
N ASP A 167 -1.17 -3.10 0.43
CA ASP A 167 0.00 -2.43 -0.13
C ASP A 167 1.22 -3.37 -0.15
N LYS A 168 1.43 -4.18 0.90
CA LYS A 168 2.46 -5.22 0.94
C LYS A 168 2.22 -6.31 -0.11
N GLY A 169 0.97 -6.74 -0.28
CA GLY A 169 0.57 -7.71 -1.29
C GLY A 169 0.86 -7.23 -2.70
N LEU A 170 0.39 -6.03 -3.05
CA LEU A 170 0.57 -5.43 -4.37
C LEU A 170 2.04 -5.14 -4.69
N ALA A 171 2.86 -4.82 -3.70
CA ALA A 171 4.30 -4.63 -3.92
C ALA A 171 5.03 -5.92 -4.34
N ASN A 172 4.49 -7.09 -3.98
CA ASN A 172 5.13 -8.39 -4.21
C ASN A 172 4.27 -9.31 -5.07
N SER A 173 3.24 -8.78 -5.76
CA SER A 173 2.35 -9.60 -6.57
C SER A 173 1.73 -8.85 -7.72
N ARG A 174 1.33 -9.59 -8.76
CA ARG A 174 0.67 -9.04 -9.96
C ARG A 174 -0.82 -8.80 -9.72
N VAL A 175 -1.48 -9.75 -9.06
CA VAL A 175 -2.92 -9.71 -8.74
C VAL A 175 -3.15 -9.92 -7.25
N GLY A 176 -4.10 -9.17 -6.69
CA GLY A 176 -4.54 -9.35 -5.31
C GLY A 176 -5.97 -9.86 -5.24
N LEU A 177 -6.21 -10.89 -4.44
CA LEU A 177 -7.54 -11.37 -4.11
C LEU A 177 -7.89 -10.92 -2.69
N VAL A 178 -9.10 -10.39 -2.50
CA VAL A 178 -9.62 -10.01 -1.17
C VAL A 178 -10.89 -10.80 -0.90
N VAL A 179 -10.84 -11.70 0.08
CA VAL A 179 -11.99 -12.50 0.51
C VAL A 179 -12.89 -11.66 1.40
N LEU A 180 -14.07 -11.34 0.88
CA LEU A 180 -15.15 -10.64 1.58
C LEU A 180 -16.12 -11.68 2.13
N SER A 181 -16.01 -11.94 3.43
CA SER A 181 -16.85 -12.88 4.17
C SER A 181 -17.50 -12.21 5.39
N PRO A 182 -18.46 -12.88 6.06
CA PRO A 182 -18.94 -12.43 7.36
C PRO A 182 -17.81 -12.27 8.38
N SER A 183 -16.79 -13.14 8.35
CA SER A 183 -15.61 -13.07 9.22
C SER A 183 -14.74 -11.85 8.93
N PHE A 184 -14.59 -11.50 7.64
CA PHE A 184 -13.90 -10.28 7.23
C PHE A 184 -14.60 -9.03 7.75
N ILE A 185 -15.93 -8.93 7.58
CA ILE A 185 -16.72 -7.76 8.01
C ILE A 185 -16.65 -7.55 9.53
N LYS A 186 -16.72 -8.63 10.31
CA LYS A 186 -16.68 -8.58 11.77
C LYS A 186 -15.39 -7.97 12.35
N LYS A 187 -14.31 -7.89 11.56
CA LYS A 187 -13.04 -7.29 12.01
C LYS A 187 -13.09 -5.76 12.14
N GLY A 188 -14.17 -5.11 11.70
CA GLY A 188 -14.45 -3.70 12.04
C GLY A 188 -13.60 -2.70 11.27
N TRP A 189 -13.32 -2.98 9.99
CA TRP A 189 -12.56 -2.09 9.11
C TRP A 189 -13.18 -0.70 9.03
N THR A 190 -12.32 0.32 8.99
CA THR A 190 -12.80 1.70 8.81
C THR A 190 -13.24 1.93 7.37
N ASN A 191 -14.21 2.83 7.14
CA ASN A 191 -14.66 3.20 5.79
C ASN A 191 -13.48 3.65 4.89
N TYR A 192 -12.48 4.32 5.48
CA TYR A 192 -11.28 4.75 4.78
C TYR A 192 -10.43 3.58 4.25
N GLU A 193 -10.35 2.47 4.98
CA GLU A 193 -9.65 1.28 4.52
C GLU A 193 -10.42 0.56 3.41
N LEU A 194 -11.75 0.59 3.46
CA LEU A 194 -12.63 -0.02 2.45
C LEU A 194 -12.60 0.76 1.12
N ASP A 195 -12.61 2.09 1.17
CA ASP A 195 -12.44 2.93 -0.01
C ASP A 195 -11.10 2.69 -0.71
N GLY A 196 -10.08 2.29 0.05
CA GLY A 196 -8.78 1.87 -0.46
C GLY A 196 -8.84 0.63 -1.36
N ILE A 197 -9.72 -0.33 -1.05
CA ILE A 197 -9.98 -1.50 -1.90
C ILE A 197 -10.61 -1.05 -3.23
N VAL A 198 -11.65 -0.22 -3.14
CA VAL A 198 -12.45 0.23 -4.28
C VAL A 198 -11.62 1.03 -5.27
N THR A 199 -10.74 1.91 -4.78
CA THR A 199 -9.88 2.75 -5.63
C THR A 199 -8.86 1.91 -6.40
N ARG A 200 -8.29 0.88 -5.75
CA ARG A 200 -7.26 0.00 -6.35
C ARG A 200 -7.84 -1.07 -7.28
N ALA A 201 -9.14 -1.34 -7.20
CA ALA A 201 -9.84 -2.18 -8.17
C ALA A 201 -10.06 -1.48 -9.53
N VAL A 202 -9.79 -0.17 -9.65
CA VAL A 202 -10.22 0.67 -10.78
C VAL A 202 -9.06 1.31 -11.55
N GLY A 203 -7.81 1.15 -11.13
CA GLY A 203 -6.68 1.81 -11.80
C GLY A 203 -5.36 1.03 -11.82
N GLY A 204 -4.83 0.77 -13.02
CA GLY A 204 -3.46 0.33 -13.30
C GLY A 204 -3.28 -1.14 -13.69
N ASP A 205 -2.02 -1.55 -13.91
CA ASP A 205 -1.59 -2.92 -14.28
C ASP A 205 -1.74 -3.95 -13.16
N GLN A 206 -1.95 -3.51 -11.91
CA GLN A 206 -2.13 -4.36 -10.74
C GLN A 206 -3.60 -4.38 -10.32
N VAL A 207 -4.23 -5.55 -10.41
CA VAL A 207 -5.68 -5.71 -10.22
C VAL A 207 -5.98 -6.27 -8.83
N LEU A 208 -6.82 -5.57 -8.06
CA LEU A 208 -7.40 -6.07 -6.81
C LEU A 208 -8.82 -6.60 -7.06
N LEU A 209 -9.03 -7.91 -6.89
CA LEU A 209 -10.29 -8.60 -7.15
C LEU A 209 -10.97 -9.03 -5.85
N PRO A 210 -12.18 -8.50 -5.55
CA PRO A 210 -12.98 -8.97 -4.44
C PRO A 210 -13.61 -10.34 -4.73
N ILE A 211 -13.56 -11.25 -3.75
CA ILE A 211 -14.23 -12.55 -3.76
C ILE A 211 -15.27 -12.56 -2.63
N TRP A 212 -16.55 -12.58 -2.99
CA TRP A 212 -17.65 -12.73 -2.06
C TRP A 212 -17.76 -14.19 -1.63
N HIS A 213 -17.67 -14.42 -0.33
CA HIS A 213 -17.78 -15.74 0.26
C HIS A 213 -18.82 -15.74 1.38
N HIS A 214 -19.87 -16.56 1.22
CA HIS A 214 -20.95 -16.70 2.20
C HIS A 214 -21.54 -15.36 2.68
N ILE A 215 -21.63 -14.40 1.76
CA ILE A 215 -22.13 -13.06 2.02
C ILE A 215 -23.16 -12.65 0.97
N THR A 216 -24.20 -11.94 1.41
CA THR A 216 -25.24 -11.39 0.54
C THR A 216 -24.88 -10.01 0.01
N LYS A 217 -25.43 -9.63 -1.15
CA LYS A 217 -25.27 -8.27 -1.68
C LYS A 217 -25.70 -7.19 -0.68
N GLN A 218 -26.79 -7.43 0.07
CA GLN A 218 -27.25 -6.47 1.09
C GLN A 218 -26.22 -6.28 2.19
N GLN A 219 -25.62 -7.36 2.70
CA GLN A 219 -24.55 -7.26 3.70
C GLN A 219 -23.31 -6.51 3.17
N VAL A 220 -22.98 -6.67 1.88
CA VAL A 220 -21.90 -5.90 1.25
C VAL A 220 -22.30 -4.42 1.14
N ILE A 221 -23.54 -4.09 0.77
CA ILE A 221 -24.03 -2.70 0.72
C ILE A 221 -24.00 -2.06 2.11
N ASP A 222 -24.54 -2.74 3.12
CA ASP A 222 -24.60 -2.25 4.49
C ASP A 222 -23.20 -1.99 5.05
N PHE A 223 -22.22 -2.79 4.60
CA PHE A 223 -20.82 -2.66 4.98
C PHE A 223 -20.07 -1.60 4.17
N SER A 224 -20.24 -1.59 2.85
CA SER A 224 -19.62 -0.65 1.92
C SER A 224 -20.40 -0.61 0.59
N PRO A 225 -21.26 0.40 0.39
CA PRO A 225 -21.99 0.57 -0.86
C PRO A 225 -21.06 0.69 -2.07
N SER A 226 -19.91 1.35 -1.91
CA SER A 226 -18.90 1.54 -2.95
C SER A 226 -18.26 0.23 -3.42
N LEU A 227 -18.23 -0.79 -2.57
CA LEU A 227 -17.71 -2.12 -2.88
C LEU A 227 -18.76 -3.02 -3.54
N ALA A 228 -20.04 -2.83 -3.20
CA ALA A 228 -21.15 -3.61 -3.74
C ALA A 228 -21.39 -3.39 -5.24
N ASP A 229 -21.01 -2.22 -5.76
CA ASP A 229 -21.13 -1.86 -7.18
C ASP A 229 -19.90 -2.25 -8.02
N LYS A 230 -18.90 -2.90 -7.42
CA LYS A 230 -17.69 -3.37 -8.14
C LYS A 230 -17.84 -4.80 -8.65
N VAL A 231 -17.13 -5.08 -9.73
CA VAL A 231 -17.00 -6.43 -10.29
C VAL A 231 -16.32 -7.31 -9.24
N ALA A 232 -17.07 -8.26 -8.69
CA ALA A 232 -16.60 -9.25 -7.73
C ALA A 232 -16.93 -10.65 -8.22
N ARG A 233 -16.13 -11.64 -7.81
CA ARG A 233 -16.48 -13.06 -7.98
C ARG A 233 -17.17 -13.57 -6.74
N SER A 234 -18.08 -14.51 -6.91
CA SER A 234 -18.86 -15.05 -5.79
C SER A 234 -18.77 -16.55 -5.76
N THR A 235 -18.42 -17.11 -4.59
CA THR A 235 -18.42 -18.56 -4.38
C THR A 235 -19.83 -19.15 -4.36
N ALA A 236 -20.88 -18.31 -4.38
CA ALA A 236 -22.26 -18.76 -4.52
C ALA A 236 -22.63 -19.10 -5.97
N THR A 237 -21.91 -18.55 -6.94
CA THR A 237 -22.18 -18.73 -8.37
C THR A 237 -21.06 -19.44 -9.13
N HIS A 238 -19.85 -19.48 -8.57
CA HIS A 238 -18.69 -20.12 -9.17
C HIS A 238 -18.01 -21.04 -8.15
N THR A 239 -17.52 -22.16 -8.65
CA THR A 239 -16.67 -23.08 -7.89
C THR A 239 -15.26 -22.49 -7.73
N VAL A 240 -14.50 -23.03 -6.77
CA VAL A 240 -13.09 -22.64 -6.56
C VAL A 240 -12.25 -22.84 -7.82
N ASN A 241 -12.50 -23.90 -8.58
CA ASN A 241 -11.76 -24.19 -9.81
C ASN A 241 -12.08 -23.20 -10.93
N GLU A 242 -13.35 -22.81 -11.09
CA GLU A 242 -13.75 -21.79 -12.07
C GLU A 242 -13.12 -20.43 -11.72
N ILE A 243 -13.16 -20.03 -10.44
CA ILE A 243 -12.51 -18.80 -9.98
C ILE A 243 -10.99 -18.85 -10.27
N ALA A 244 -10.34 -19.99 -10.01
CA ALA A 244 -8.92 -20.16 -10.29
C ALA A 244 -8.60 -20.13 -11.80
N GLU A 245 -9.48 -20.66 -12.66
CA GLU A 245 -9.32 -20.60 -14.12
C GLU A 245 -9.35 -19.16 -14.61
N GLU A 246 -10.36 -18.40 -14.18
CA GLU A 246 -10.50 -17.00 -14.61
C GLU A 246 -9.30 -16.14 -14.18
N ILE A 247 -8.77 -16.36 -12.97
CA ILE A 247 -7.57 -15.65 -12.49
C ILE A 247 -6.35 -16.01 -13.34
N HIS A 248 -6.20 -17.28 -13.69
CA HIS A 248 -5.12 -17.74 -14.55
C HIS A 248 -5.21 -17.15 -15.97
N GLU A 249 -6.41 -17.11 -16.56
CA GLU A 249 -6.64 -16.46 -17.85
C GLU A 249 -6.36 -14.96 -17.81
N LEU A 250 -6.74 -14.28 -16.72
CA LEU A 250 -6.45 -12.85 -16.52
C LEU A 250 -4.94 -12.58 -16.48
N LEU A 251 -4.17 -13.41 -15.79
CA LEU A 251 -2.72 -13.28 -15.70
C LEU A 251 -1.99 -13.64 -17.01
N THR A 252 -2.59 -14.51 -17.83
CA THR A 252 -2.03 -14.93 -19.13
C THR A 252 -2.35 -13.92 -20.23
N SER A 253 -3.56 -13.36 -20.25
CA SER A 253 -3.98 -12.34 -21.22
C SER A 253 -3.24 -11.00 -21.04
N ALA A 254 -2.96 -10.63 -19.79
CA ALA A 254 -2.14 -9.46 -19.47
C ALA A 254 -0.67 -9.61 -19.89
N ALA A 255 -0.18 -10.81 -20.17
CA ALA A 255 1.20 -11.04 -20.63
C ALA A 255 1.37 -10.92 -22.16
N ILE A 256 0.27 -10.84 -22.91
CA ILE A 256 0.25 -10.82 -24.39
C ILE A 256 -0.06 -9.41 -24.93
N SER A 257 -0.44 -8.47 -24.05
CA SER A 257 -0.80 -7.08 -24.37
C SER A 257 0.37 -6.13 -24.15
#